data_AF-A0A6J6R2A2-F1
#
_entry.id   AF-A0A6J6R2A2-F1
#
_cell.length_a   1.000
_cell.length_b   1.000
_cell.length_c   1.000
_cell.angle_alpha   90.00
_cell.angle_beta   90.00
_cell.angle_gamma   90.00
#
_symmetry.space_group_name_H-M   'P 1'
#
loop_
_entity.id
_entity.type
_entity.pdbx_description
1 polymer ?
#
loop_
_entity_poly.entity_id
_entity_poly.type
_entity_poly.pdbx_seq_one_letter_code
_entity_poly.pdbx_strand_id
1 'polypeptide(L)'
;MTSPDGITWTSRTSAADNGWYGVTFGNGLFVAVSYNGTGNRVMTSPDGITWTARSNPVDNEWIGVTYGNGLFVAVASTGTGNRVMTSPDGVTWTSRSSAADNVWVGVTYANGIFVAVASSGTGNRVMTSTNGITWTSRAAAADNDWSSVVYGNGIFVAVSSNGTGNRIMTSPDGITWTSRTSPADNFWNSVTFGNGTFVAVSRDGAGNRVMTSTNGINWTLQNSAANNTWNAVTFGNGTFVAVSYTGSGNRVMTSN
;
A
#
# COMPACT_ATOMS: atom_id res chain seq x y z
N MET A 1 11.06 -10.63 7.60
CA MET A 1 10.66 -11.78 8.44
C MET A 1 9.77 -12.70 7.61
N THR A 2 9.69 -13.99 7.91
CA THR A 2 8.78 -14.96 7.26
C THR A 2 8.03 -15.78 8.30
N SER A 3 6.82 -16.24 7.97
CA SER A 3 6.02 -17.13 8.82
C SER A 3 5.18 -18.08 7.96
N PRO A 4 5.31 -19.42 8.13
CA PRO A 4 4.48 -20.39 7.42
C PRO A 4 3.04 -20.47 7.96
N ASP A 5 2.83 -20.10 9.23
CA ASP A 5 1.57 -20.24 9.96
C ASP A 5 0.87 -18.89 10.24
N GLY A 6 1.52 -17.78 9.89
CA GLY A 6 1.07 -16.42 10.21
C GLY A 6 1.23 -16.02 11.69
N ILE A 7 1.73 -16.92 12.54
CA ILE A 7 1.80 -16.77 14.01
C ILE A 7 3.26 -16.73 14.47
N THR A 8 4.07 -17.70 14.06
CA THR A 8 5.47 -17.82 14.42
C THR A 8 6.34 -17.17 13.35
N TRP A 9 7.09 -16.13 13.74
CA TRP A 9 7.89 -15.34 12.80
C TRP A 9 9.39 -15.62 12.96
N THR A 10 10.06 -15.86 11.84
CA THR A 10 11.52 -15.98 11.76
C THR A 10 12.12 -14.71 11.15
N SER A 11 13.13 -14.14 11.80
CA SER A 11 13.91 -13.04 11.22
C SER A 11 14.69 -13.52 9.99
N ARG A 12 14.77 -12.67 8.96
CA ARG A 12 15.48 -12.96 7.70
C ARG A 12 16.38 -11.79 7.35
N THR A 13 17.55 -12.09 6.79
CA THR A 13 18.52 -11.09 6.34
C THR A 13 18.09 -10.54 4.98
N SER A 14 18.09 -9.21 4.83
CA SER A 14 17.87 -8.56 3.54
C SER A 14 19.11 -8.66 2.65
N ALA A 15 18.92 -8.50 1.34
CA ALA A 15 20.04 -8.53 0.39
C ALA A 15 20.93 -7.28 0.44
N ALA A 16 20.42 -6.19 1.00
CA ALA A 16 21.12 -4.94 1.25
C ALA A 16 20.55 -4.24 2.49
N ASP A 17 21.37 -3.42 3.13
CA ASP A 17 21.00 -2.60 4.30
C ASP A 17 20.32 -1.30 3.87
N ASN A 18 19.12 -1.46 3.30
CA ASN A 18 18.24 -0.39 2.84
C ASN A 18 16.95 -0.37 3.68
N GLY A 19 16.28 0.77 3.71
CA GLY A 19 14.94 0.96 4.23
C GLY A 19 13.90 0.39 3.25
N TRP A 20 13.69 -0.91 3.33
CA TRP A 20 12.66 -1.62 2.56
C TRP A 20 11.26 -1.18 3.02
N TYR A 21 10.45 -0.67 2.09
CA TYR A 21 9.17 -0.03 2.41
C TYR A 21 7.96 -0.82 1.89
N GLY A 22 7.99 -1.21 0.62
CA GLY A 22 6.92 -1.95 -0.04
C GLY A 22 7.34 -3.37 -0.39
N VAL A 23 6.41 -4.32 -0.32
CA VAL A 23 6.60 -5.70 -0.81
C VAL A 23 5.33 -6.20 -1.48
N THR A 24 5.47 -6.95 -2.56
CA THR A 24 4.37 -7.64 -3.26
C THR A 24 4.80 -9.05 -3.65
N PHE A 25 3.83 -9.92 -3.92
CA PHE A 25 4.04 -11.24 -4.50
C PHE A 25 3.28 -11.34 -5.81
N GLY A 26 3.95 -11.80 -6.85
CA GLY A 26 3.39 -11.95 -8.19
C GLY A 26 4.34 -12.71 -9.09
N ASN A 27 3.84 -13.35 -10.15
CA ASN A 27 4.68 -14.15 -11.06
C ASN A 27 5.57 -15.21 -10.34
N GLY A 28 5.12 -15.75 -9.20
CA GLY A 28 5.92 -16.68 -8.38
C GLY A 28 7.10 -16.05 -7.64
N LEU A 29 7.14 -14.72 -7.50
CA LEU A 29 8.27 -13.97 -6.96
C LEU A 29 7.80 -12.91 -5.96
N PHE A 30 8.46 -12.86 -4.80
CA PHE A 30 8.38 -11.72 -3.89
C PHE A 30 9.29 -10.60 -4.42
N VAL A 31 8.77 -9.39 -4.46
CA VAL A 31 9.48 -8.17 -4.88
C VAL A 31 9.32 -7.14 -3.78
N ALA A 32 10.44 -6.61 -3.29
CA ALA A 32 10.46 -5.50 -2.33
C ALA A 32 11.20 -4.29 -2.91
N VAL A 33 10.74 -3.09 -2.53
CA VAL A 33 11.31 -1.81 -2.96
C VAL A 33 11.73 -0.97 -1.75
N SER A 34 12.76 -0.13 -1.91
CA SER A 34 13.28 0.73 -0.84
C SER A 34 13.23 2.21 -1.17
N TYR A 35 13.11 3.02 -0.12
CA TYR A 35 13.17 4.48 -0.23
C TYR A 35 14.60 5.04 -0.22
N ASN A 36 15.61 4.25 0.15
CA ASN A 36 17.01 4.65 0.13
C ASN A 36 17.90 3.57 -0.54
N GLY A 37 19.20 3.84 -0.65
CA GLY A 37 20.17 3.03 -1.39
C GLY A 37 20.62 3.70 -2.68
N THR A 38 21.62 3.10 -3.35
CA THR A 38 22.18 3.61 -4.61
C THR A 38 22.32 2.46 -5.60
N GLY A 39 21.48 2.45 -6.62
CA GLY A 39 21.45 1.41 -7.66
C GLY A 39 21.01 0.02 -7.19
N ASN A 40 20.51 -0.14 -5.96
CA ASN A 40 20.08 -1.41 -5.37
C ASN A 40 18.76 -1.31 -4.60
N ARG A 41 17.81 -0.48 -5.07
CA ARG A 41 16.53 -0.20 -4.40
C ARG A 41 15.43 -1.23 -4.62
N VAL A 42 15.78 -2.39 -5.16
CA VAL A 42 14.89 -3.54 -5.37
C VAL A 42 15.56 -4.79 -4.82
N MET A 43 14.78 -5.68 -4.20
CA MET A 43 15.21 -7.05 -3.95
C MET A 43 14.10 -8.05 -4.27
N THR A 44 14.49 -9.25 -4.65
CA THR A 44 13.56 -10.33 -5.05
C THR A 44 13.81 -11.60 -4.27
N SER A 45 12.78 -12.40 -4.04
CA SER A 45 12.91 -13.72 -3.43
C SER A 45 11.87 -14.69 -4.00
N PRO A 46 12.22 -15.93 -4.37
CA PRO A 46 11.26 -16.93 -4.79
C PRO A 46 10.52 -17.59 -3.60
N ASP A 47 11.10 -17.54 -2.40
CA ASP A 47 10.64 -18.28 -1.22
C ASP A 47 10.33 -17.38 -0.01
N GLY A 48 10.57 -16.07 -0.14
CA GLY A 48 10.47 -15.08 0.93
C GLY A 48 11.60 -15.15 1.96
N ILE A 49 12.50 -16.13 1.85
CA ILE A 49 13.57 -16.43 2.80
C ILE A 49 14.89 -15.86 2.29
N THR A 50 15.27 -16.22 1.07
CA THR A 50 16.53 -15.81 0.45
C THR A 50 16.28 -14.67 -0.51
N TRP A 51 16.89 -13.52 -0.24
CA TRP A 51 16.69 -12.30 -1.02
C TRP A 51 17.91 -12.00 -1.89
N THR A 52 17.67 -11.52 -3.10
CA THR A 52 18.70 -11.08 -4.04
C THR A 52 18.47 -9.62 -4.40
N ALA A 53 19.48 -8.77 -4.24
CA ALA A 53 19.42 -7.37 -4.62
C ALA A 53 19.38 -7.24 -6.14
N ARG A 54 18.57 -6.30 -6.65
CA ARG A 54 18.40 -6.00 -8.08
C ARG A 54 18.68 -4.52 -8.32
N SER A 55 19.13 -4.22 -9.53
CA SER A 55 19.31 -2.83 -9.95
C SER A 55 17.98 -2.16 -10.26
N ASN A 56 17.93 -0.86 -10.00
CA ASN A 56 16.84 0.03 -10.35
C ASN A 56 17.32 1.08 -11.37
N PRO A 57 16.45 1.57 -12.27
CA PRO A 57 16.85 2.50 -13.33
C PRO A 57 17.13 3.90 -12.82
N VAL A 58 16.51 4.31 -11.71
CA VAL A 58 16.68 5.62 -11.06
C VAL A 58 16.52 5.50 -9.55
N ASP A 59 17.32 6.26 -8.79
CA ASP A 59 17.34 6.25 -7.31
C ASP A 59 16.27 7.16 -6.70
N ASN A 60 15.03 7.01 -7.14
CA ASN A 60 13.86 7.63 -6.49
C ASN A 60 13.48 6.86 -5.22
N GLU A 61 12.79 7.53 -4.30
CA GLU A 61 12.28 6.91 -3.07
C GLU A 61 11.08 6.01 -3.42
N TRP A 62 11.30 4.71 -3.61
CA TRP A 62 10.25 3.77 -3.99
C TRP A 62 9.46 3.31 -2.76
N ILE A 63 8.15 3.55 -2.78
CA ILE A 63 7.27 3.40 -1.61
C ILE A 63 6.29 2.23 -1.81
N GLY A 64 5.45 2.32 -2.84
CA GLY A 64 4.44 1.32 -3.14
C GLY A 64 4.86 0.39 -4.27
N VAL A 65 4.50 -0.89 -4.20
CA VAL A 65 4.69 -1.86 -5.28
C VAL A 65 3.50 -2.82 -5.36
N THR A 66 3.07 -3.14 -6.58
CA THR A 66 1.99 -4.12 -6.85
C THR A 66 2.35 -4.98 -8.06
N TYR A 67 1.67 -6.13 -8.19
CA TYR A 67 1.74 -6.96 -9.38
C TYR A 67 0.35 -7.16 -9.95
N GLY A 68 0.21 -6.97 -11.26
CA GLY A 68 -1.04 -7.16 -11.97
C GLY A 68 -0.84 -7.03 -13.48
N ASN A 69 -1.77 -7.57 -14.27
CA ASN A 69 -1.63 -7.58 -15.73
C ASN A 69 -0.27 -8.13 -16.25
N GLY A 70 0.32 -9.10 -15.54
CA GLY A 70 1.65 -9.63 -15.89
C GLY A 70 2.82 -8.69 -15.59
N LEU A 71 2.62 -7.62 -14.82
CA LEU A 71 3.59 -6.54 -14.64
C LEU A 71 3.71 -6.14 -13.17
N PHE A 72 4.94 -6.06 -12.67
CA PHE A 72 5.25 -5.34 -11.44
C PHE A 72 5.26 -3.85 -11.71
N VAL A 73 4.63 -3.08 -10.83
CA VAL A 73 4.55 -1.63 -10.90
C VAL A 73 4.93 -1.06 -9.53
N ALA A 74 5.90 -0.17 -9.49
CA ALA A 74 6.29 0.57 -8.29
C ALA A 74 6.11 2.08 -8.48
N VAL A 75 5.77 2.77 -7.40
CA VAL A 75 5.54 4.23 -7.34
C VAL A 75 6.45 4.89 -6.30
N ALA A 76 6.80 6.16 -6.53
CA ALA A 76 7.77 6.87 -5.71
C ALA A 76 7.27 8.20 -5.12
N SER A 77 7.87 8.59 -3.98
CA SER A 77 7.66 9.89 -3.32
C SER A 77 8.53 11.01 -3.91
N THR A 78 9.61 10.68 -4.61
CA THR A 78 10.57 11.64 -5.20
C THR A 78 10.83 11.37 -6.67
N GLY A 79 11.51 12.31 -7.34
CA GLY A 79 11.78 12.31 -8.78
C GLY A 79 11.05 13.43 -9.52
N THR A 80 11.41 13.62 -10.79
CA THR A 80 10.83 14.64 -11.67
C THR A 80 10.40 13.99 -12.97
N GLY A 81 9.09 13.84 -13.16
CA GLY A 81 8.45 13.19 -14.29
C GLY A 81 8.69 11.68 -14.39
N ASN A 82 9.29 11.02 -13.39
CA ASN A 82 9.73 9.63 -13.44
C ASN A 82 9.41 8.82 -12.16
N ARG A 83 8.25 9.09 -11.53
CA ARG A 83 7.88 8.48 -10.24
C ARG A 83 7.18 7.12 -10.36
N VAL A 84 7.37 6.43 -11.48
CA VAL A 84 6.88 5.06 -11.74
C VAL A 84 8.03 4.23 -12.30
N MET A 85 8.11 2.96 -11.92
CA MET A 85 8.91 1.97 -12.64
C MET A 85 8.14 0.66 -12.80
N THR A 86 8.46 -0.08 -13.86
CA THR A 86 7.78 -1.32 -14.21
C THR A 86 8.75 -2.44 -14.50
N SER A 87 8.37 -3.68 -14.21
CA SER A 87 9.14 -4.86 -14.57
C SER A 87 8.23 -6.05 -14.88
N PRO A 88 8.45 -6.80 -15.97
CA PRO A 88 7.70 -8.03 -16.25
C PRO A 88 8.18 -9.23 -15.41
N ASP A 89 9.42 -9.20 -14.94
CA ASP A 89 10.11 -10.34 -14.30
C ASP A 89 10.55 -10.06 -12.84
N GLY A 90 10.39 -8.82 -12.36
CA GLY A 90 10.85 -8.36 -11.05
C GLY A 90 12.37 -8.10 -10.98
N VAL A 91 13.10 -8.34 -12.06
CA VAL A 91 14.56 -8.28 -12.14
C VAL A 91 15.00 -7.07 -12.96
N THR A 92 14.45 -6.91 -14.16
CA THR A 92 14.79 -5.82 -15.08
C THR A 92 13.72 -4.74 -14.99
N TRP A 93 14.12 -3.56 -14.51
CA TRP A 93 13.20 -2.45 -14.26
C TRP A 93 13.37 -1.32 -15.26
N THR A 94 12.25 -0.79 -15.75
CA THR A 94 12.20 0.36 -16.65
C THR A 94 11.54 1.54 -15.96
N SER A 95 12.20 2.71 -15.97
CA SER A 95 11.61 3.96 -15.49
C SER A 95 10.51 4.43 -16.42
N ARG A 96 9.39 4.91 -15.86
CA ARG A 96 8.19 5.36 -16.58
C ARG A 96 7.78 6.74 -16.13
N SER A 97 7.11 7.46 -17.02
CA SER A 97 6.56 8.77 -16.67
C SER A 97 5.39 8.66 -15.71
N SER A 98 5.41 9.45 -14.65
CA SER A 98 4.27 9.67 -13.75
C SER A 98 3.34 10.74 -14.30
N ALA A 99 2.05 10.67 -13.98
CA ALA A 99 1.07 11.67 -14.43
C ALA A 99 1.26 13.04 -13.77
N ALA A 100 1.89 13.07 -12.60
CA ALA A 100 2.27 14.28 -11.86
C ALA A 100 3.42 13.95 -10.88
N ASP A 101 4.13 14.99 -10.44
CA ASP A 101 5.20 14.90 -9.43
C ASP A 101 4.67 15.01 -8.00
N ASN A 102 3.63 14.21 -7.72
CA ASN A 102 3.08 14.04 -6.38
C ASN A 102 3.81 12.94 -5.60
N VAL A 103 3.68 12.96 -4.28
CA VAL A 103 4.20 11.94 -3.38
C VAL A 103 3.30 10.69 -3.48
N TRP A 104 3.60 9.78 -4.41
CA TRP A 104 2.84 8.56 -4.64
C TRP A 104 3.23 7.50 -3.63
N VAL A 105 2.25 6.97 -2.87
CA VAL A 105 2.52 6.10 -1.71
C VAL A 105 1.81 4.75 -1.77
N GLY A 106 0.61 4.71 -2.35
CA GLY A 106 -0.17 3.48 -2.49
C GLY A 106 -0.42 3.17 -3.96
N VAL A 107 -0.34 1.88 -4.33
CA VAL A 107 -0.69 1.40 -5.67
C VAL A 107 -1.34 0.02 -5.61
N THR A 108 -2.37 -0.22 -6.41
CA THR A 108 -3.05 -1.51 -6.54
C THR A 108 -3.40 -1.78 -8.00
N TYR A 109 -3.48 -3.05 -8.39
CA TYR A 109 -4.07 -3.48 -9.65
C TYR A 109 -5.35 -4.27 -9.39
N ALA A 110 -6.47 -3.78 -9.91
CA ALA A 110 -7.74 -4.47 -9.83
C ALA A 110 -8.70 -3.94 -10.89
N ASN A 111 -9.76 -4.69 -11.17
CA ASN A 111 -10.77 -4.30 -12.16
C ASN A 111 -10.16 -3.88 -13.52
N GLY A 112 -9.08 -4.55 -13.93
CA GLY A 112 -8.37 -4.28 -15.19
C GLY A 112 -7.47 -3.03 -15.20
N ILE A 113 -7.33 -2.31 -14.09
CA ILE A 113 -6.56 -1.06 -14.02
C ILE A 113 -5.61 -1.02 -12.82
N PHE A 114 -4.50 -0.31 -13.00
CA PHE A 114 -3.68 0.19 -11.91
C PHE A 114 -4.26 1.50 -11.39
N VAL A 115 -4.30 1.63 -10.07
CA VAL A 115 -4.71 2.83 -9.34
C VAL A 115 -3.63 3.16 -8.34
N ALA A 116 -3.12 4.39 -8.37
CA ALA A 116 -2.19 4.91 -7.38
C ALA A 116 -2.76 6.16 -6.70
N VAL A 117 -2.45 6.30 -5.40
CA VAL A 117 -2.88 7.43 -4.57
C VAL A 117 -1.67 8.16 -3.98
N ALA A 118 -1.82 9.47 -3.78
CA ALA A 118 -0.76 10.34 -3.30
C ALA A 118 -1.11 11.07 -2.00
N SER A 119 -0.07 11.39 -1.24
CA SER A 119 -0.16 12.22 -0.02
C SER A 119 0.14 13.71 -0.28
N SER A 120 0.30 14.12 -1.53
CA SER A 120 0.53 15.51 -1.92
C SER A 120 -0.15 15.82 -3.26
N GLY A 121 -0.24 17.11 -3.59
CA GLY A 121 -0.90 17.62 -4.80
C GLY A 121 -2.19 18.36 -4.47
N THR A 122 -2.80 18.95 -5.51
CA THR A 122 -4.04 19.73 -5.40
C THR A 122 -4.96 19.35 -6.55
N GLY A 123 -6.06 18.68 -6.25
CA GLY A 123 -7.03 18.20 -7.23
C GLY A 123 -6.56 17.03 -8.11
N ASN A 124 -5.38 16.45 -7.85
CA ASN A 124 -4.74 15.44 -8.70
C ASN A 124 -4.06 14.29 -7.92
N ARG A 125 -4.58 13.92 -6.74
CA ARG A 125 -3.96 12.93 -5.83
C ARG A 125 -4.25 11.47 -6.19
N VAL A 126 -4.80 11.20 -7.37
CA VAL A 126 -4.99 9.85 -7.93
C VAL A 126 -4.37 9.80 -9.32
N MET A 127 -3.78 8.68 -9.69
CA MET A 127 -3.47 8.38 -11.09
C MET A 127 -3.86 6.94 -11.44
N THR A 128 -4.21 6.73 -12.71
CA THR A 128 -4.68 5.44 -13.21
C THR A 128 -3.94 5.03 -14.48
N SER A 129 -3.82 3.73 -14.71
CA SER A 129 -3.27 3.18 -15.95
C SER A 129 -3.88 1.81 -16.26
N THR A 130 -4.20 1.52 -17.51
CA THR A 130 -4.65 0.18 -17.94
C THR A 130 -3.47 -0.75 -18.23
N ASN A 131 -2.27 -0.20 -18.47
CA ASN A 131 -1.09 -0.96 -18.93
C ASN A 131 0.14 -0.80 -18.02
N GLY A 132 0.07 0.03 -16.98
CA GLY A 132 1.16 0.32 -16.06
C GLY A 132 2.26 1.23 -16.63
N ILE A 133 2.15 1.62 -17.91
CA ILE A 133 3.16 2.40 -18.65
C ILE A 133 2.71 3.85 -18.84
N THR A 134 1.47 4.05 -19.31
CA THR A 134 0.90 5.38 -19.54
C THR A 134 -0.07 5.70 -18.40
N TRP A 135 0.19 6.80 -17.69
CA TRP A 135 -0.58 7.18 -16.52
C TRP A 135 -1.42 8.43 -16.78
N THR A 136 -2.65 8.41 -16.32
CA THR A 136 -3.59 9.53 -16.40
C THR A 136 -3.87 10.05 -15.00
N SER A 137 -3.68 11.36 -14.81
CA SER A 137 -4.02 12.08 -13.58
C SER A 137 -5.54 12.10 -13.37
N ARG A 138 -5.99 11.89 -12.13
CA ARG A 138 -7.40 11.85 -11.72
C ARG A 138 -7.59 12.70 -10.46
N ALA A 139 -8.78 13.28 -10.34
CA ALA A 139 -9.18 13.94 -9.12
C ALA A 139 -9.43 12.91 -7.99
N ALA A 140 -8.95 13.23 -6.80
CA ALA A 140 -9.37 12.55 -5.58
C ALA A 140 -10.69 13.16 -5.07
N ALA A 141 -11.36 12.49 -4.15
CA ALA A 141 -12.57 13.04 -3.53
C ALA A 141 -12.29 14.25 -2.60
N ALA A 142 -11.05 14.37 -2.11
CA ALA A 142 -10.54 15.49 -1.32
C ALA A 142 -9.01 15.52 -1.41
N ASP A 143 -8.41 16.69 -1.14
CA ASP A 143 -6.96 16.87 -1.04
C ASP A 143 -6.41 16.42 0.32
N ASN A 144 -6.85 15.25 0.77
CA ASN A 144 -6.32 14.58 1.95
C ASN A 144 -5.06 13.75 1.59
N ASP A 145 -4.28 13.41 2.59
CA ASP A 145 -3.02 12.66 2.48
C ASP A 145 -3.35 11.17 2.39
N TRP A 146 -3.73 10.73 1.18
CA TRP A 146 -4.12 9.35 0.91
C TRP A 146 -2.91 8.43 1.09
N SER A 147 -3.05 7.41 1.93
CA SER A 147 -1.94 6.56 2.38
C SER A 147 -1.96 5.17 1.76
N SER A 148 -3.14 4.62 1.51
CA SER A 148 -3.31 3.24 1.04
C SER A 148 -4.58 3.11 0.21
N VAL A 149 -4.56 2.20 -0.77
CA VAL A 149 -5.69 1.88 -1.65
C VAL A 149 -5.77 0.37 -1.86
N VAL A 150 -6.99 -0.17 -1.82
CA VAL A 150 -7.28 -1.59 -2.06
C VAL A 150 -8.56 -1.73 -2.87
N TYR A 151 -8.73 -2.87 -3.54
CA TYR A 151 -9.99 -3.25 -4.18
C TYR A 151 -10.57 -4.48 -3.51
N GLY A 152 -11.88 -4.46 -3.27
CA GLY A 152 -12.60 -5.57 -2.67
C GLY A 152 -14.09 -5.39 -2.90
N ASN A 153 -14.86 -6.48 -2.90
CA ASN A 153 -16.31 -6.43 -3.04
C ASN A 153 -16.82 -5.47 -4.16
N GLY A 154 -16.14 -5.43 -5.30
CA GLY A 154 -16.52 -4.59 -6.44
C GLY A 154 -16.12 -3.11 -6.37
N ILE A 155 -15.40 -2.66 -5.34
CA ILE A 155 -15.10 -1.24 -5.10
C ILE A 155 -13.65 -1.01 -4.67
N PHE A 156 -13.05 0.08 -5.18
CA PHE A 156 -11.82 0.64 -4.65
C PHE A 156 -12.10 1.42 -3.37
N VAL A 157 -11.24 1.24 -2.37
CA VAL A 157 -11.27 1.97 -1.10
C VAL A 157 -9.88 2.55 -0.87
N ALA A 158 -9.81 3.84 -0.57
CA ALA A 158 -8.60 4.48 -0.09
C ALA A 158 -8.83 5.14 1.28
N VAL A 159 -7.80 5.14 2.12
CA VAL A 159 -7.80 5.76 3.45
C VAL A 159 -6.74 6.87 3.53
N SER A 160 -7.02 7.92 4.30
CA SER A 160 -6.11 9.05 4.49
C SER A 160 -5.71 9.25 5.93
N SER A 161 -4.58 9.94 6.06
CA SER A 161 -3.93 10.17 7.34
C SER A 161 -4.24 11.54 7.93
N ASN A 162 -4.90 12.41 7.17
CA ASN A 162 -5.45 13.70 7.58
C ASN A 162 -6.88 13.87 7.04
N GLY A 163 -7.51 15.01 7.37
CA GLY A 163 -8.91 15.33 7.05
C GLY A 163 -9.80 15.36 8.29
N THR A 164 -11.05 15.78 8.13
CA THR A 164 -12.05 15.89 9.20
C THR A 164 -13.34 15.24 8.77
N GLY A 165 -13.64 14.07 9.34
CA GLY A 165 -14.80 13.24 9.01
C GLY A 165 -14.78 12.59 7.62
N ASN A 166 -13.75 12.83 6.80
CA ASN A 166 -13.71 12.47 5.38
C ASN A 166 -12.46 11.66 4.98
N ARG A 167 -11.92 10.87 5.91
CA ARG A 167 -10.65 10.14 5.73
C ARG A 167 -10.74 8.84 4.92
N ILE A 168 -11.84 8.67 4.20
CA ILE A 168 -12.14 7.50 3.38
C ILE A 168 -12.66 8.02 2.05
N MET A 169 -12.22 7.42 0.94
CA MET A 169 -12.86 7.60 -0.36
C MET A 169 -13.03 6.26 -1.05
N THR A 170 -14.06 6.17 -1.88
CA THR A 170 -14.36 4.96 -2.65
C THR A 170 -14.58 5.27 -4.12
N SER A 171 -14.29 4.31 -4.97
CA SER A 171 -14.59 4.40 -6.40
C SER A 171 -14.96 3.03 -6.97
N PRO A 172 -16.02 2.90 -7.77
CA PRO A 172 -16.32 1.64 -8.46
C PRO A 172 -15.37 1.37 -9.64
N ASP A 173 -14.77 2.42 -10.21
CA ASP A 173 -14.02 2.37 -11.48
C ASP A 173 -12.57 2.86 -11.35
N GLY A 174 -12.15 3.33 -10.17
CA GLY A 174 -10.83 3.92 -9.91
C GLY A 174 -10.65 5.33 -10.50
N ILE A 175 -11.67 5.87 -11.17
CA ILE A 175 -11.62 7.15 -11.90
C ILE A 175 -12.42 8.21 -11.16
N THR A 176 -13.68 7.92 -10.80
CA THR A 176 -14.53 8.85 -10.06
C THR A 176 -14.60 8.45 -8.60
N TRP A 177 -14.12 9.34 -7.74
CA TRP A 177 -14.01 9.09 -6.31
C TRP A 177 -15.08 9.83 -5.52
N THR A 178 -15.69 9.13 -4.58
CA THR A 178 -16.68 9.68 -3.64
C THR A 178 -16.10 9.68 -2.23
N SER A 179 -16.15 10.81 -1.54
CA SER A 179 -15.74 10.92 -0.15
C SER A 179 -16.74 10.18 0.74
N ARG A 180 -16.24 9.47 1.75
CA ARG A 180 -17.05 8.72 2.73
C ARG A 180 -16.75 9.20 4.14
N THR A 181 -17.77 9.08 4.98
CA THR A 181 -17.65 9.40 6.41
C THR A 181 -16.69 8.43 7.08
N SER A 182 -15.67 8.99 7.75
CA SER A 182 -14.79 8.23 8.63
C SER A 182 -15.35 8.20 10.05
N PRO A 183 -15.40 7.05 10.74
CA PRO A 183 -15.92 6.98 12.11
C PRO A 183 -14.98 7.61 13.15
N ALA A 184 -13.72 7.86 12.78
CA ALA A 184 -12.76 8.64 13.57
C ALA A 184 -11.72 9.33 12.69
N ASP A 185 -11.19 10.46 13.16
CA ASP A 185 -10.13 11.24 12.54
C ASP A 185 -8.74 10.79 13.00
N ASN A 186 -8.50 9.49 12.92
CA ASN A 186 -7.19 8.87 13.18
C ASN A 186 -6.32 8.84 11.90
N PHE A 187 -5.02 8.68 12.06
CA PHE A 187 -4.01 8.54 11.00
C PHE A 187 -4.12 7.16 10.33
N TRP A 188 -5.19 6.93 9.58
CA TRP A 188 -5.42 5.68 8.85
C TRP A 188 -4.34 5.50 7.78
N ASN A 189 -3.54 4.45 7.95
CA ASN A 189 -2.30 4.30 7.20
C ASN A 189 -2.32 3.15 6.21
N SER A 190 -3.00 2.06 6.55
CA SER A 190 -3.07 0.86 5.71
C SER A 190 -4.48 0.30 5.70
N VAL A 191 -4.94 -0.16 4.54
CA VAL A 191 -6.21 -0.85 4.34
C VAL A 191 -6.00 -2.12 3.52
N THR A 192 -6.70 -3.19 3.88
CA THR A 192 -6.71 -4.45 3.14
C THR A 192 -8.13 -4.99 3.00
N PHE A 193 -8.33 -5.97 2.12
CA PHE A 193 -9.60 -6.67 1.94
C PHE A 193 -9.37 -8.18 1.95
N GLY A 194 -10.19 -8.90 2.69
CA GLY A 194 -10.12 -10.35 2.80
C GLY A 194 -11.37 -10.89 3.47
N ASN A 195 -11.75 -12.14 3.20
CA ASN A 195 -12.93 -12.77 3.83
C ASN A 195 -14.21 -11.87 3.81
N GLY A 196 -14.46 -11.17 2.69
CA GLY A 196 -15.61 -10.27 2.54
C GLY A 196 -15.55 -8.97 3.36
N THR A 197 -14.43 -8.66 4.02
CA THR A 197 -14.29 -7.54 4.95
C THR A 197 -13.08 -6.69 4.60
N PHE A 198 -13.28 -5.37 4.54
CA PHE A 198 -12.22 -4.38 4.56
C PHE A 198 -11.78 -4.13 6.00
N VAL A 199 -10.46 -4.05 6.20
CA VAL A 199 -9.85 -3.73 7.50
C VAL A 199 -8.83 -2.61 7.28
N ALA A 200 -8.96 -1.52 8.04
CA ALA A 200 -7.99 -0.43 8.05
C ALA A 200 -7.40 -0.23 9.45
N VAL A 201 -6.12 0.12 9.50
CA VAL A 201 -5.37 0.34 10.74
C VAL A 201 -4.74 1.73 10.80
N SER A 202 -4.61 2.28 12.01
CA SER A 202 -4.10 3.63 12.25
C SER A 202 -2.80 3.64 13.07
N ARG A 203 -1.93 4.63 12.78
CA ARG A 203 -0.73 4.91 13.57
C ARG A 203 -1.01 5.70 14.85
N ASP A 204 -2.13 6.41 14.93
CA ASP A 204 -2.50 7.20 16.11
C ASP A 204 -4.00 7.09 16.46
N GLY A 205 -4.44 7.91 17.42
CA GLY A 205 -5.83 8.05 17.81
C GLY A 205 -6.06 7.84 19.31
N ALA A 206 -7.10 8.51 19.83
CA ALA A 206 -7.65 8.29 21.17
C ALA A 206 -8.70 7.16 21.07
N GLY A 207 -8.29 5.93 21.41
CA GLY A 207 -9.15 4.74 21.35
C GLY A 207 -8.80 3.81 20.17
N ASN A 208 -9.85 3.22 19.59
CA ASN A 208 -9.77 2.13 18.61
C ASN A 208 -9.02 2.50 17.32
N ARG A 209 -7.91 1.81 17.06
CA ARG A 209 -7.03 2.04 15.90
C ARG A 209 -7.27 1.09 14.73
N VAL A 210 -8.42 0.43 14.74
CA VAL A 210 -8.87 -0.49 13.70
C VAL A 210 -10.29 -0.10 13.30
N MET A 211 -10.57 -0.08 12.01
CA MET A 211 -11.94 0.01 11.51
C MET A 211 -12.20 -1.05 10.44
N THR A 212 -13.45 -1.46 10.35
CA THR A 212 -13.88 -2.51 9.41
C THR A 212 -15.13 -2.12 8.65
N SER A 213 -15.29 -2.67 7.45
CA SER A 213 -16.47 -2.50 6.61
C SER A 213 -16.66 -3.72 5.72
N THR A 214 -17.89 -4.14 5.46
CA THR A 214 -18.18 -5.19 4.47
C THR A 214 -18.43 -4.63 3.07
N ASN A 215 -18.67 -3.32 2.95
CA ASN A 215 -19.07 -2.67 1.70
C ASN A 215 -18.18 -1.50 1.29
N GLY A 216 -17.15 -1.17 2.08
CA GLY A 216 -16.23 -0.06 1.84
C GLY A 216 -16.82 1.34 2.09
N ILE A 217 -18.10 1.43 2.47
CA ILE A 217 -18.84 2.68 2.63
C ILE A 217 -19.17 2.93 4.10
N ASN A 218 -19.75 1.95 4.78
CA ASN A 218 -20.14 2.04 6.18
C ASN A 218 -19.05 1.41 7.04
N TRP A 219 -18.39 2.22 7.85
CA TRP A 219 -17.24 1.79 8.65
C TRP A 219 -17.55 1.80 10.14
N THR A 220 -17.06 0.78 10.82
CA THR A 220 -17.22 0.60 12.27
C THR A 220 -15.85 0.51 12.92
N LEU A 221 -15.65 1.24 14.02
CA LEU A 221 -14.44 1.10 14.83
C LEU A 221 -14.46 -0.22 15.58
N GLN A 222 -13.31 -0.87 15.64
CA GLN A 222 -13.11 -2.14 16.32
C GLN A 222 -12.11 -1.99 17.46
N ASN A 223 -12.34 -2.66 18.58
CA ASN A 223 -11.41 -2.66 19.70
C ASN A 223 -10.07 -3.28 19.27
N SER A 224 -9.01 -2.50 19.30
CA SER A 224 -7.65 -3.01 19.06
C SER A 224 -7.12 -3.67 20.33
N ALA A 225 -6.46 -4.83 20.21
CA ALA A 225 -5.86 -5.53 21.34
C ALA A 225 -4.82 -4.68 22.10
N ALA A 226 -4.23 -3.68 21.45
CA ALA A 226 -3.34 -2.69 22.06
C ALA A 226 -3.39 -1.35 21.32
N ASN A 227 -3.15 -0.26 22.05
CA ASN A 227 -3.02 1.11 21.51
C ASN A 227 -1.63 1.33 20.88
N ASN A 228 -1.25 0.47 19.94
CA ASN A 228 0.05 0.51 19.26
C ASN A 228 -0.01 1.33 17.96
N THR A 229 1.14 1.75 17.46
CA THR A 229 1.29 2.52 16.21
C THR A 229 1.19 1.57 15.02
N TRP A 230 -0.02 1.10 14.69
CA TRP A 230 -0.24 0.12 13.62
C TRP A 230 0.07 0.72 12.25
N ASN A 231 0.93 0.05 11.50
CA ASN A 231 1.50 0.55 10.27
C ASN A 231 0.94 -0.14 9.03
N ALA A 232 0.88 -1.47 9.05
CA ALA A 232 0.47 -2.25 7.90
C ALA A 232 -0.51 -3.33 8.32
N VAL A 233 -1.45 -3.65 7.44
CA VAL A 233 -2.36 -4.78 7.58
C VAL A 233 -2.43 -5.56 6.26
N THR A 234 -2.49 -6.88 6.34
CA THR A 234 -2.65 -7.78 5.19
C THR A 234 -3.60 -8.92 5.53
N PHE A 235 -4.06 -9.65 4.52
CA PHE A 235 -4.89 -10.84 4.67
C PHE A 235 -4.26 -12.03 3.96
N GLY A 236 -4.21 -13.17 4.63
CA GLY A 236 -3.72 -14.43 4.08
C GLY A 236 -4.15 -15.62 4.93
N ASN A 237 -4.38 -16.77 4.29
CA ASN A 237 -4.78 -18.01 4.97
C ASN A 237 -5.99 -17.85 5.92
N GLY A 238 -6.97 -17.00 5.56
CA GLY A 238 -8.16 -16.77 6.40
C GLY A 238 -7.97 -15.75 7.53
N THR A 239 -6.77 -15.20 7.71
CA THR A 239 -6.43 -14.34 8.84
C THR A 239 -5.95 -12.97 8.39
N PHE A 240 -6.43 -11.92 9.06
CA PHE A 240 -5.84 -10.59 8.96
C PHE A 240 -4.65 -10.49 9.91
N VAL A 241 -3.54 -9.93 9.43
CA VAL A 241 -2.33 -9.70 10.23
C VAL A 241 -1.97 -8.22 10.14
N ALA A 242 -1.84 -7.55 11.29
CA ALA A 242 -1.35 -6.17 11.35
C ALA A 242 -0.08 -6.04 12.20
N VAL A 243 0.79 -5.10 11.82
CA VAL A 243 2.11 -4.89 12.45
C VAL A 243 2.31 -3.42 12.84
N SER A 244 3.01 -3.15 13.95
CA SER A 244 3.23 -1.79 14.48
C SER A 244 4.70 -1.36 14.53
N TYR A 245 4.99 -0.08 14.30
CA TYR A 245 6.35 0.49 14.46
C TYR A 245 6.81 0.54 15.93
N THR A 246 5.91 0.93 16.82
CA THR A 246 6.18 1.16 18.24
C THR A 246 4.96 0.75 19.08
N GLY A 247 5.19 0.47 20.37
CA GLY A 247 4.17 0.01 21.31
C GLY A 247 4.74 -0.85 22.44
N SER A 248 4.01 -0.95 23.55
CA SER A 248 4.25 -1.92 24.62
C SER A 248 3.47 -3.21 24.34
N GLY A 249 4.09 -4.37 24.56
CA GLY A 249 3.49 -5.68 24.26
C GLY A 249 3.64 -6.14 22.80
N ASN A 250 2.71 -6.99 22.33
CA ASN A 250 2.77 -7.62 21.01
C ASN A 250 2.61 -6.58 19.87
N ARG A 251 3.64 -6.50 19.02
CA ARG A 251 3.69 -5.61 17.84
C ARG A 251 3.08 -6.21 16.58
N VAL A 252 2.42 -7.37 16.73
CA VAL A 252 1.68 -8.10 15.71
C VAL A 252 0.32 -8.42 16.31
N MET A 253 -0.77 -8.18 15.57
CA MET A 253 -2.13 -8.61 15.91
C MET A 253 -2.74 -9.45 14.79
N THR A 254 -3.50 -10.47 15.14
CA THR A 254 -4.22 -11.35 14.20
C THR A 254 -5.71 -11.34 14.47
N SER A 255 -6.53 -11.51 13.43
CA SER A 255 -7.97 -11.77 13.62
C SER A 255 -8.22 -13.19 14.11
N ASN A 256 -9.22 -13.36 15.00
CA ASN A 256 -9.73 -14.67 15.39
C ASN A 256 -10.71 -15.23 14.37
#